data_AF-A0A960FYV4-F1
#
_entry.id   AF-A0A960FYV4-F1
#
_cell.length_a   1.000
_cell.length_b   1.000
_cell.length_c   1.000
_cell.angle_alpha   90.00
_cell.angle_beta   90.00
_cell.angle_gamma   90.00
#
_symmetry.space_group_name_H-M   'P 1'
#
loop_
_entity.id
_entity.type
_entity.pdbx_description
1 polymer ?
#
loop_
_entity_poly.entity_id
_entity_poly.type
_entity_poly.pdbx_seq_one_letter_code
_entity_poly.pdbx_strand_id
1 'polypeptide(L)'
;MKRWIPLVAAAGLALAACGPTLSGSAAVVGEQRLTDSELAETTTQLTEQLGIPESAQVSQAVLSRWIVAELVDEMASRKGVAVTKGDVDAAVAQEVERAGGQEALEQGALQAGVLPDAIPEVVRTTLLVEALSKGTITGDDPTGQTGLLTQIQQLSDEISPQVSPRFGTWDPAQLSVGALPDDLSTPAGAEEALVGLPPQQ
;
A
#
# COMPACT_ATOMS: atom_id res chain seq x y z
N MET A 1 -41.33 -43.61 38.36
CA MET A 1 -41.48 -42.21 38.79
C MET A 1 -40.78 -41.31 37.77
N LYS A 2 -41.54 -40.34 37.26
CA LYS A 2 -41.15 -39.25 36.36
C LYS A 2 -40.05 -38.39 37.00
N ARG A 3 -39.01 -38.01 36.25
CA ARG A 3 -38.36 -36.69 36.30
C ARG A 3 -37.41 -36.50 35.12
N TRP A 4 -37.80 -35.60 34.23
CA TRP A 4 -37.00 -35.00 33.17
C TRP A 4 -36.05 -33.95 33.77
N ILE A 5 -34.81 -33.87 33.27
CA ILE A 5 -34.04 -32.62 33.24
C ILE A 5 -33.18 -32.64 31.95
N PRO A 6 -33.50 -31.82 30.93
CA PRO A 6 -32.55 -31.49 29.88
C PRO A 6 -31.69 -30.31 30.38
N LEU A 7 -30.37 -30.45 30.34
CA LEU A 7 -29.47 -29.31 30.52
C LEU A 7 -28.71 -29.10 29.21
N VAL A 8 -29.27 -28.24 28.38
CA VAL A 8 -28.57 -27.55 27.30
C VAL A 8 -27.65 -26.54 27.98
N ALA A 9 -26.34 -26.74 27.89
CA ALA A 9 -25.35 -25.69 28.12
C ALA A 9 -24.66 -25.44 26.78
N ALA A 10 -25.22 -24.50 26.04
CA ALA A 10 -24.56 -23.89 24.89
C ALA A 10 -23.35 -23.10 25.41
N ALA A 11 -22.17 -23.72 25.35
CA ALA A 11 -20.92 -22.99 25.45
C ALA A 11 -20.68 -22.34 24.08
N GLY A 12 -21.20 -21.13 23.92
CA GLY A 12 -20.77 -20.24 22.85
C GLY A 12 -19.30 -19.93 23.06
N LEU A 13 -18.44 -20.58 22.29
CA LEU A 13 -17.09 -20.07 22.04
C LEU A 13 -17.26 -18.71 21.37
N ALA A 14 -17.10 -17.66 22.17
CA ALA A 14 -16.91 -16.32 21.65
C ALA A 14 -15.66 -16.36 20.76
N LEU A 15 -15.86 -16.34 19.44
CA LEU A 15 -14.83 -15.92 18.52
C LEU A 15 -14.59 -14.44 18.83
N ALA A 16 -13.62 -14.15 19.70
CA ALA A 16 -12.94 -12.88 19.65
C ALA A 16 -12.28 -12.82 18.27
N ALA A 17 -12.97 -12.20 17.32
CA ALA A 17 -12.39 -11.80 16.06
C ALA A 17 -11.36 -10.69 16.37
N CYS A 18 -10.17 -11.11 16.79
CA CYS A 18 -8.98 -10.27 16.73
C CYS A 18 -8.66 -10.07 15.25
N GLY A 19 -9.34 -9.13 14.61
CA GLY A 19 -8.77 -8.47 13.44
C GLY A 19 -7.44 -7.82 13.86
N PRO A 20 -6.45 -7.72 12.96
CA PRO A 20 -5.19 -7.07 13.29
C PRO A 20 -5.49 -5.64 13.74
N THR A 21 -5.25 -5.35 15.02
CA THR A 21 -5.36 -3.99 15.53
C THR A 21 -4.22 -3.18 14.91
N LEU A 22 -4.54 -2.14 14.15
CA LEU A 22 -3.59 -1.16 13.60
C LEU A 22 -2.80 -0.39 14.68
N SER A 23 -2.92 -0.75 15.96
CA SER A 23 -2.24 -0.09 17.07
C SER A 23 -0.72 -0.06 16.85
N GLY A 24 -0.18 1.14 16.66
CA GLY A 24 1.25 1.39 16.41
C GLY A 24 1.72 1.03 15.00
N SER A 25 0.80 0.68 14.10
CA SER A 25 1.10 0.37 12.69
C SER A 25 0.61 1.50 11.80
N ALA A 26 1.47 1.94 10.88
CA ALA A 26 1.09 2.86 9.83
C ALA A 26 0.30 2.15 8.73
N ALA A 27 0.72 0.93 8.36
CA ALA A 27 -0.01 0.06 7.45
C ALA A 27 0.24 -1.43 7.73
N VAL A 28 -0.70 -2.27 7.28
CA VAL A 28 -0.64 -3.73 7.34
C VAL A 28 -1.09 -4.31 5.99
N VAL A 29 -0.33 -5.23 5.43
CA VAL A 29 -0.62 -5.96 4.19
C VAL A 29 -0.41 -7.45 4.47
N GLY A 30 -1.51 -8.22 4.55
CA GLY A 30 -1.43 -9.63 4.95
C GLY A 30 -0.79 -9.79 6.34
N GLU A 31 0.36 -10.47 6.39
CA GLU A 31 1.15 -10.67 7.62
C GLU A 31 2.18 -9.55 7.85
N GLN A 32 2.45 -8.72 6.85
CA GLN A 32 3.47 -7.68 6.88
C GLN A 32 2.93 -6.40 7.50
N ARG A 33 3.82 -5.68 8.21
CA ARG A 33 3.47 -4.49 8.97
C ARG A 33 4.56 -3.45 8.84
N LEU A 34 4.14 -2.22 8.53
CA LEU A 34 4.96 -1.02 8.69
C LEU A 34 4.50 -0.28 9.95
N THR A 35 5.40 -0.07 10.90
CA THR A 35 5.10 0.65 12.14
C THR A 35 5.04 2.16 11.94
N ASP A 36 4.37 2.86 12.87
CA ASP A 36 4.38 4.33 12.91
C ASP A 36 5.82 4.88 12.99
N SER A 37 6.69 4.21 13.74
CA SER A 37 8.09 4.61 13.93
C SER A 37 8.94 4.42 12.69
N GLU A 38 8.81 3.29 11.98
CA GLU A 38 9.57 3.03 10.75
C GLU A 38 9.17 4.00 9.63
N LEU A 39 7.88 4.30 9.51
CA LEU A 39 7.41 5.32 8.59
C LEU A 39 7.99 6.69 8.95
N ALA A 40 7.87 7.11 10.21
CA ALA A 40 8.37 8.40 10.66
C ALA A 40 9.88 8.55 10.43
N GLU A 41 10.67 7.53 10.77
CA GLU A 41 12.11 7.50 10.53
C GLU A 41 12.43 7.68 9.03
N THR A 42 11.75 6.92 8.18
CA THR A 42 11.95 6.99 6.71
C THR A 42 11.60 8.38 6.17
N THR A 43 10.46 8.95 6.61
CA THR A 43 10.01 10.27 6.12
C THR A 43 10.91 11.39 6.63
N THR A 44 11.34 11.34 7.89
CA THR A 44 12.27 12.33 8.45
C THR A 44 13.60 12.28 7.70
N GLN A 45 14.22 11.11 7.55
CA GLN A 45 15.48 10.99 6.81
C GLN A 45 15.34 11.49 5.36
N LEU A 46 14.24 11.16 4.68
CA LEU A 46 14.01 11.57 3.31
C LEU A 46 13.87 13.09 3.19
N THR A 47 13.08 13.70 4.07
CA THR A 47 12.86 15.16 4.06
C THR A 47 14.11 15.94 4.43
N GLU A 48 14.91 15.44 5.37
CA GLU A 48 16.22 16.00 5.73
C GLU A 48 17.19 15.98 4.54
N GLN A 49 17.30 14.85 3.83
CA GLN A 49 18.20 14.74 2.67
C GLN A 49 17.75 15.60 1.48
N LEU A 50 16.44 15.79 1.30
CA LEU A 50 15.88 16.64 0.26
C LEU A 50 15.81 18.13 0.64
N GLY A 51 16.00 18.47 1.92
CA GLY A 51 15.85 19.85 2.41
C GLY A 51 14.43 20.38 2.30
N ILE A 52 13.42 19.50 2.39
CA ILE A 52 12.00 19.84 2.29
C ILE A 52 11.32 19.70 3.66
N PRO A 53 10.21 20.40 3.94
CA PRO A 53 9.46 20.17 5.18
C PRO A 53 8.76 18.81 5.16
N GLU A 54 8.60 18.21 6.34
CA GLU A 54 7.71 17.06 6.52
C GLU A 54 6.28 17.41 6.12
N SER A 55 5.59 16.47 5.49
CA SER A 55 4.21 16.62 5.07
C SER A 55 3.48 15.29 5.03
N ALA A 56 2.14 15.36 5.07
CA ALA A 56 1.30 14.18 4.88
C ALA A 56 1.57 13.51 3.52
N GLN A 57 1.84 14.30 2.48
CA GLN A 57 2.08 13.79 1.14
C GLN A 57 3.36 12.94 1.06
N VAL A 58 4.42 13.31 1.78
CA VAL A 58 5.64 12.51 1.85
C VAL A 58 5.36 11.17 2.54
N SER A 59 4.64 11.18 3.67
CA SER A 59 4.25 9.96 4.38
C SER A 59 3.36 9.05 3.52
N GLN A 60 2.40 9.63 2.81
CA GLN A 60 1.50 8.92 1.89
C GLN A 60 2.25 8.29 0.72
N ALA A 61 3.23 8.98 0.15
CA ALA A 61 4.05 8.45 -0.93
C ALA A 61 4.90 7.25 -0.47
N VAL A 62 5.53 7.36 0.71
CA VAL A 62 6.30 6.26 1.32
C VAL A 62 5.40 5.05 1.60
N LEU A 63 4.22 5.28 2.20
CA LEU A 63 3.24 4.23 2.44
C LEU A 63 2.75 3.55 1.16
N SER A 64 2.41 4.34 0.14
CA SER A 64 1.93 3.82 -1.14
C SER A 64 2.96 2.89 -1.76
N ARG A 65 4.22 3.31 -1.77
CA ARG A 65 5.33 2.50 -2.29
C ARG A 65 5.50 1.20 -1.51
N TRP A 66 5.48 1.28 -0.18
CA TRP A 66 5.61 0.10 0.67
C TRP A 66 4.47 -0.89 0.41
N ILE A 67 3.21 -0.45 0.41
CA ILE A 67 2.06 -1.32 0.15
C ILE A 67 2.16 -1.98 -1.23
N VAL A 68 2.54 -1.22 -2.27
CA VAL A 68 2.72 -1.78 -3.62
C VAL A 68 3.82 -2.84 -3.65
N ALA A 69 4.96 -2.62 -2.97
CA ALA A 69 6.03 -3.60 -2.89
C ALA A 69 5.54 -4.91 -2.24
N GLU A 70 4.80 -4.83 -1.12
CA GLU A 70 4.23 -6.00 -0.46
C GLU A 70 3.21 -6.75 -1.34
N LEU A 71 2.38 -6.03 -2.10
CA LEU A 71 1.43 -6.64 -3.05
C LEU A 71 2.16 -7.35 -4.20
N VAL A 72 3.25 -6.76 -4.71
CA VAL A 72 4.09 -7.38 -5.75
C VAL A 72 4.75 -8.65 -5.21
N ASP A 73 5.25 -8.61 -3.97
CA ASP A 73 5.87 -9.77 -3.31
C ASP A 73 4.89 -10.91 -3.08
N GLU A 74 3.69 -10.62 -2.59
CA GLU A 74 2.65 -11.61 -2.42
C GLU A 74 2.24 -12.23 -3.77
N MET A 75 2.14 -11.43 -4.82
CA MET A 75 1.87 -11.95 -6.16
C MET A 75 3.00 -12.85 -6.68
N ALA A 76 4.25 -12.42 -6.50
CA ALA A 76 5.42 -13.17 -6.90
C ALA A 76 5.46 -14.53 -6.19
N SER A 77 5.22 -14.54 -4.88
CA SER A 77 5.11 -15.74 -4.06
C SER A 77 4.04 -16.71 -4.59
N ARG A 78 2.81 -16.22 -4.83
CA ARG A 78 1.70 -17.03 -5.38
C ARG A 78 2.01 -17.63 -6.75
N LYS A 79 2.80 -16.93 -7.57
CA LYS A 79 3.17 -17.37 -8.92
C LYS A 79 4.50 -18.13 -8.99
N GLY A 80 5.19 -18.30 -7.86
CA GLY A 80 6.50 -18.93 -7.83
C GLY A 80 7.58 -18.14 -8.58
N VAL A 81 7.42 -16.82 -8.68
CA VAL A 81 8.43 -15.91 -9.23
C VAL A 81 9.34 -15.48 -8.09
N ALA A 82 10.65 -15.59 -8.29
CA ALA A 82 11.65 -15.17 -7.33
C ALA A 82 12.78 -14.42 -8.03
N VAL A 83 13.34 -13.45 -7.31
CA VAL A 83 14.53 -12.69 -7.69
C VAL A 83 15.59 -12.99 -6.64
N THR A 84 16.80 -13.34 -7.08
CA THR A 84 17.90 -13.64 -6.16
C THR A 84 18.65 -12.38 -5.76
N LYS A 85 19.41 -12.45 -4.67
CA LYS A 85 20.32 -11.36 -4.29
C LYS A 85 21.31 -11.01 -5.42
N GLY A 86 21.80 -12.02 -6.14
CA GLY A 86 22.74 -11.81 -7.25
C GLY A 86 22.09 -11.03 -8.42
N ASP A 87 20.81 -11.27 -8.70
CA ASP A 87 20.07 -10.52 -9.72
C ASP A 87 19.91 -9.04 -9.31
N VAL A 88 19.60 -8.79 -8.03
CA VAL A 88 19.49 -7.42 -7.50
C VAL A 88 20.84 -6.71 -7.53
N ASP A 89 21.90 -7.33 -7.03
CA ASP A 89 23.24 -6.74 -6.99
C ASP A 89 23.73 -6.41 -8.42
N ALA A 90 23.45 -7.29 -9.40
CA ALA A 90 23.76 -7.06 -10.81
C ALA A 90 22.93 -5.91 -11.43
N ALA A 91 21.64 -5.85 -11.13
CA ALA A 91 20.76 -4.79 -11.62
C ALA A 91 21.13 -3.43 -11.01
N VAL A 92 21.45 -3.37 -9.72
CA VAL A 92 21.93 -2.14 -9.07
C VAL A 92 23.23 -1.68 -9.73
N ALA A 93 24.17 -2.58 -10.01
CA ALA A 93 25.41 -2.22 -10.71
C ALA A 93 25.14 -1.64 -12.11
N GLN A 94 24.18 -2.21 -12.84
CA GLN A 94 23.75 -1.67 -14.14
C GLN A 94 23.13 -0.28 -14.01
N GLU A 95 22.30 -0.05 -12.99
CA GLU A 95 21.70 1.26 -12.72
C GLU A 95 22.76 2.31 -12.36
N VAL A 96 23.80 1.93 -11.61
CA VAL A 96 24.95 2.79 -11.30
C VAL A 96 25.67 3.21 -12.58
N GLU A 97 25.96 2.26 -13.48
CA GLU A 97 26.60 2.55 -14.77
C GLU A 97 25.73 3.47 -15.63
N ARG A 98 24.42 3.20 -15.70
CA ARG A 98 23.45 3.98 -16.48
C ARG A 98 23.28 5.41 -15.95
N ALA A 99 23.32 5.58 -14.63
CA ALA A 99 23.25 6.88 -13.98
C ALA A 99 24.55 7.70 -14.12
N GLY A 100 25.67 7.06 -14.46
CA GLY A 100 26.98 7.69 -14.54
C GLY A 100 27.75 7.71 -13.20
N GLY A 101 27.39 6.84 -12.26
CA GLY A 101 28.05 6.68 -10.96
C GLY A 101 27.07 6.52 -9.79
N GLN A 102 27.60 6.07 -8.65
CA GLN A 102 26.82 5.79 -7.44
C GLN A 102 26.08 7.04 -6.92
N GLU A 103 26.79 8.17 -6.82
CA GLU A 103 26.22 9.43 -6.33
C GLU A 103 25.08 9.94 -7.23
N ALA A 104 25.20 9.78 -8.55
CA ALA A 104 24.16 10.17 -9.49
C ALA A 104 22.90 9.29 -9.36
N LEU A 105 23.08 7.98 -9.13
CA LEU A 105 21.99 7.06 -8.84
C LEU A 105 21.27 7.44 -7.54
N GLU A 106 22.03 7.66 -6.45
CA GLU A 106 21.49 8.03 -5.14
C GLU A 106 20.72 9.36 -5.18
N GLN A 107 21.27 10.38 -5.85
CA GLN A 107 20.59 11.66 -6.06
C GLN A 107 19.29 11.51 -6.87
N GLY A 108 19.30 10.64 -7.89
CA GLY A 108 18.10 10.31 -8.67
C GLY A 108 17.05 9.60 -7.83
N ALA A 109 17.47 8.62 -7.02
CA ALA A 109 16.60 7.89 -6.11
C ALA A 109 15.97 8.80 -5.05
N LEU A 110 16.74 9.71 -4.45
CA LEU A 110 16.24 10.70 -3.49
C LEU A 110 15.16 11.58 -4.10
N GLN A 111 15.37 12.06 -5.33
CA GLN A 111 14.36 12.84 -6.07
C GLN A 111 13.08 12.03 -6.35
N ALA A 112 13.19 10.70 -6.48
CA ALA A 112 12.05 9.79 -6.57
C ALA A 112 11.46 9.39 -5.19
N GLY A 113 11.97 9.99 -4.10
CA GLY A 113 11.53 9.74 -2.74
C GLY A 113 12.05 8.44 -2.13
N VAL A 114 13.19 7.93 -2.61
CA VAL A 114 13.81 6.67 -2.19
C VAL A 114 15.15 6.97 -1.53
N LEU A 115 15.34 6.50 -0.30
CA LEU A 115 16.61 6.60 0.42
C LEU A 115 17.68 5.70 -0.21
N PRO A 116 18.98 6.06 -0.16
CA PRO A 116 20.06 5.25 -0.72
C PRO A 116 20.02 3.77 -0.30
N ASP A 117 19.81 3.50 0.99
CA ASP A 117 19.77 2.14 1.53
C ASP A 117 18.56 1.33 1.06
N ALA A 118 17.52 1.99 0.54
CA ALA A 118 16.31 1.36 0.01
C ALA A 118 16.41 1.06 -1.50
N ILE A 119 17.45 1.51 -2.20
CA ILE A 119 17.63 1.29 -3.63
C ILE A 119 17.57 -0.21 -4.00
N PRO A 120 18.27 -1.13 -3.31
CA PRO A 120 18.23 -2.55 -3.66
C PRO A 120 16.81 -3.14 -3.61
N GLU A 121 15.99 -2.71 -2.65
CA GLU A 121 14.62 -3.22 -2.51
C GLU A 121 13.69 -2.69 -3.61
N VAL A 122 13.84 -1.42 -3.99
CA VAL A 122 13.11 -0.85 -5.13
C VAL A 122 13.51 -1.51 -6.44
N VAL A 123 14.80 -1.82 -6.62
CA VAL A 123 15.29 -2.58 -7.77
C VAL A 123 14.71 -4.00 -7.77
N ARG A 124 14.70 -4.69 -6.62
CA ARG A 124 14.09 -6.01 -6.48
C ARG A 124 12.62 -6.00 -6.89
N THR A 125 11.85 -5.03 -6.40
CA THR A 125 10.43 -4.84 -6.76
C THR A 125 10.27 -4.64 -8.28
N THR A 126 11.15 -3.85 -8.89
CA THR A 126 11.15 -3.61 -10.35
C THR A 126 11.41 -4.89 -11.13
N LEU A 127 12.39 -5.70 -10.73
CA LEU A 127 12.69 -7.00 -11.34
C LEU A 127 11.51 -7.98 -11.21
N LEU A 128 10.81 -7.98 -10.07
CA LEU A 128 9.59 -8.78 -9.89
C LEU A 128 8.47 -8.33 -10.82
N VAL A 129 8.22 -7.02 -10.93
CA VAL A 129 7.23 -6.46 -11.86
C VAL A 129 7.55 -6.87 -13.31
N GLU A 130 8.81 -6.77 -13.73
CA GLU A 130 9.25 -7.21 -15.06
C GLU A 130 9.11 -8.72 -15.29
N ALA A 131 9.36 -9.53 -14.27
CA ALA A 131 9.19 -10.98 -14.36
C ALA A 131 7.71 -11.37 -14.43
N LEU A 132 6.87 -10.71 -13.62
CA LEU A 132 5.42 -10.95 -13.55
C LEU A 132 4.69 -10.51 -14.81
N SER A 133 5.10 -9.38 -15.42
CA SER A 133 4.46 -8.83 -16.62
C SER A 133 4.60 -9.73 -17.84
N LYS A 134 5.66 -10.55 -17.91
CA LYS A 134 5.83 -11.57 -18.96
C LYS A 134 4.68 -12.58 -18.98
N GLY A 135 4.06 -12.85 -17.83
CA GLY A 135 2.92 -13.76 -17.70
C GLY A 135 1.57 -13.15 -18.10
N THR A 136 1.54 -11.86 -18.44
CA THR A 136 0.30 -11.11 -18.73
C THR A 136 0.27 -10.49 -20.12
N ILE A 137 1.26 -10.81 -20.96
CA ILE A 137 1.33 -10.35 -22.35
C ILE A 137 0.12 -10.87 -23.13
N THR A 138 -0.53 -9.97 -23.87
CA THR A 138 -1.61 -10.30 -24.81
C THR A 138 -1.40 -9.55 -26.13
N GLY A 139 -2.17 -9.87 -27.17
CA GLY A 139 -2.03 -9.21 -28.48
C GLY A 139 -2.17 -7.68 -28.41
N ASP A 140 -3.05 -7.19 -27.55
CA ASP A 140 -3.30 -5.76 -27.35
C ASP A 140 -2.46 -5.15 -26.21
N ASP A 141 -1.70 -5.97 -25.46
CA ASP A 141 -0.77 -5.54 -24.41
C ASP A 141 0.58 -6.27 -24.57
N PRO A 142 1.47 -5.79 -25.46
CA PRO A 142 2.75 -6.46 -25.75
C PRO A 142 3.75 -6.41 -24.58
N THR A 143 3.51 -5.56 -23.59
CA THR A 143 4.35 -5.45 -22.39
C THR A 143 3.81 -6.24 -21.21
N GLY A 144 2.53 -6.62 -21.26
CA GLY A 144 1.80 -7.23 -20.15
C GLY A 144 1.53 -6.29 -18.97
N GLN A 145 1.92 -5.02 -19.03
CA GLN A 145 1.83 -4.09 -17.89
C GLN A 145 0.39 -3.83 -17.46
N THR A 146 -0.55 -3.73 -18.42
CA THR A 146 -1.96 -3.48 -18.10
C THR A 146 -2.58 -4.70 -17.44
N GLY A 147 -2.26 -5.89 -17.95
CA GLY A 147 -2.70 -7.15 -17.35
C GLY A 147 -2.12 -7.36 -15.94
N LEU A 148 -0.86 -6.99 -15.72
CA LEU A 148 -0.23 -7.07 -14.40
C LEU A 148 -0.87 -6.08 -13.42
N LEU A 149 -1.04 -4.82 -13.82
CA LEU A 149 -1.70 -3.79 -13.00
C LEU A 149 -3.08 -4.26 -12.53
N THR A 150 -3.88 -4.80 -13.46
CA THR A 150 -5.22 -5.34 -13.16
C THR A 150 -5.15 -6.45 -12.11
N GLN A 151 -4.16 -7.35 -12.22
CA GLN A 151 -4.00 -8.42 -11.25
C GLN A 151 -3.54 -7.90 -9.88
N ILE A 152 -2.70 -6.85 -9.83
CA ILE A 152 -2.25 -6.26 -8.55
C ILE A 152 -3.42 -5.57 -7.86
N GLN A 153 -4.27 -4.87 -8.62
CA GLN A 153 -5.50 -4.27 -8.09
C GLN A 153 -6.46 -5.34 -7.53
N GLN A 154 -6.66 -6.44 -8.27
CA GLN A 154 -7.47 -7.56 -7.78
C GLN A 154 -6.90 -8.20 -6.52
N LEU A 155 -5.57 -8.36 -6.44
CA LEU A 155 -4.90 -8.86 -5.25
C LEU A 155 -5.01 -7.89 -4.08
N SER A 156 -4.92 -6.59 -4.35
CA SER A 156 -5.15 -5.52 -3.38
C SER A 156 -6.56 -5.59 -2.79
N ASP A 157 -7.58 -5.81 -3.62
CA ASP A 157 -8.96 -6.01 -3.17
C ASP A 157 -9.09 -7.28 -2.30
N GLU A 158 -8.43 -8.37 -2.70
CA GLU A 158 -8.44 -9.64 -1.96
C GLU A 158 -7.78 -9.52 -0.58
N ILE A 159 -6.59 -8.93 -0.51
CA ILE A 159 -5.81 -8.78 0.74
C ILE A 159 -6.39 -7.67 1.62
N SER A 160 -6.97 -6.64 1.00
CA SER A 160 -7.48 -5.44 1.66
C SER A 160 -6.44 -4.77 2.57
N PRO A 161 -5.36 -4.17 2.01
CA PRO A 161 -4.39 -3.39 2.78
C PRO A 161 -5.05 -2.42 3.75
N GLN A 162 -4.57 -2.41 4.99
CA GLN A 162 -5.07 -1.52 6.02
C GLN A 162 -4.08 -0.39 6.25
N VAL A 163 -4.56 0.84 6.26
CA VAL A 163 -3.78 2.04 6.55
C VAL A 163 -4.36 2.71 7.80
N SER A 164 -3.50 3.14 8.71
CA SER A 164 -3.92 3.89 9.90
C SER A 164 -4.57 5.21 9.47
N PRO A 165 -5.79 5.53 9.96
CA PRO A 165 -6.56 6.69 9.50
C PRO A 165 -5.83 8.04 9.60
N ARG A 166 -4.82 8.13 10.47
CA ARG A 166 -3.99 9.34 10.60
C ARG A 166 -3.16 9.65 9.35
N PHE A 167 -2.86 8.64 8.53
CA PHE A 167 -2.05 8.79 7.31
C PHE A 167 -2.91 8.87 6.05
N GLY A 168 -4.17 8.44 6.11
CA GLY A 168 -5.10 8.55 5.01
C GLY A 168 -5.89 7.27 4.75
N THR A 169 -6.28 7.08 3.50
CA THR A 169 -7.03 5.91 3.03
C THR A 169 -6.36 5.31 1.80
N TRP A 170 -6.25 3.99 1.78
CA TRP A 170 -5.76 3.24 0.63
C TRP A 170 -6.81 3.21 -0.48
N ASP A 171 -6.43 3.62 -1.68
CA ASP A 171 -7.19 3.47 -2.91
C ASP A 171 -6.60 2.30 -3.72
N PRO A 172 -7.27 1.13 -3.76
CA PRO A 172 -6.77 -0.04 -4.46
C PRO A 172 -6.78 0.11 -5.99
N ALA A 173 -7.60 1.01 -6.55
CA ALA A 173 -7.62 1.26 -7.99
C ALA A 173 -6.44 2.14 -8.41
N GLN A 174 -6.10 3.15 -7.60
CA GLN A 174 -4.95 4.02 -7.85
C GLN A 174 -3.65 3.48 -7.27
N LEU A 175 -3.70 2.41 -6.47
CA LEU A 175 -2.56 1.85 -5.74
C LEU A 175 -1.80 2.92 -4.93
N SER A 176 -2.55 3.76 -4.23
CA SER A 176 -1.99 4.88 -3.47
C SER A 176 -2.75 5.17 -2.19
N VAL A 177 -2.09 5.84 -1.25
CA VAL A 177 -2.71 6.40 -0.05
C VAL A 177 -3.07 7.85 -0.33
N GLY A 178 -4.37 8.15 -0.31
CA GLY A 178 -4.90 9.49 -0.44
C GLY A 178 -5.32 10.10 0.91
N ALA A 179 -5.79 11.34 0.88
CA ALA A 179 -6.47 11.94 2.03
C ALA A 179 -7.69 11.12 2.46
N LEU A 180 -8.13 11.30 3.71
CA LEU A 180 -9.39 10.72 4.17
C LEU A 180 -10.55 11.19 3.27
N PRO A 181 -11.51 10.33 2.94
CA PRO A 181 -12.72 10.75 2.24
C PRO A 181 -13.44 11.87 3.00
N ASP A 182 -13.83 12.96 2.32
CA ASP A 182 -14.50 14.13 2.88
C ASP A 182 -15.98 13.88 3.29
N ASP A 183 -16.43 12.63 3.32
CA ASP A 183 -17.84 12.22 3.55
C ASP A 183 -18.33 12.50 5.00
N LEU A 184 -17.47 13.01 5.87
CA LEU A 184 -17.85 13.38 7.24
C LEU A 184 -18.49 14.77 7.37
N SER A 185 -18.62 15.54 6.26
CA SER A 185 -19.19 16.90 6.28
C SER A 185 -20.53 17.06 5.56
N THR A 186 -21.16 15.99 5.09
CA THR A 186 -22.55 16.08 4.60
C THR A 186 -23.49 15.65 5.72
N PRO A 187 -24.10 16.56 6.49
CA PRO A 187 -25.23 16.17 7.32
C PRO A 187 -26.29 15.56 6.41
N ALA A 188 -26.62 14.29 6.64
CA ALA A 188 -27.81 13.66 6.09
C ALA A 188 -29.04 14.48 6.53
N GLY A 189 -29.47 15.43 5.67
CA GLY A 189 -30.59 16.32 5.96
C GLY A 189 -30.43 17.80 5.58
N ALA A 190 -29.41 18.22 4.82
CA ALA A 190 -29.30 19.62 4.35
C ALA A 190 -29.88 19.89 2.95
N GLU A 191 -30.62 18.95 2.34
CA GLU A 191 -31.28 19.17 1.04
C GLU A 191 -32.79 19.51 1.14
N GLU A 192 -33.44 19.32 2.30
CA GLU A 192 -34.89 19.63 2.45
C GLU A 192 -35.21 21.01 3.06
N ALA A 193 -34.23 21.84 3.43
CA ALA A 193 -34.47 23.09 4.14
C ALA A 193 -34.39 24.39 3.29
N LEU A 194 -34.23 24.31 1.97
CA LEU A 194 -34.17 25.49 1.10
C LEU A 194 -35.30 25.61 0.05
N VAL A 195 -36.28 24.70 0.03
CA VAL A 195 -37.53 24.87 -0.74
C VAL A 195 -38.56 25.57 0.14
N GLY A 196 -38.40 26.88 0.36
CA GLY A 196 -39.29 27.60 1.26
C GLY A 196 -39.10 29.10 1.36
N LEU A 197 -38.74 29.78 0.27
CA LEU A 197 -38.79 31.24 0.19
C LEU A 197 -39.73 31.65 -0.97
N PRO A 198 -40.85 32.36 -0.71
CA PRO A 198 -41.75 32.82 -1.76
C PRO A 198 -41.13 33.97 -2.56
N PRO A 199 -41.59 34.20 -3.81
CA PRO A 199 -41.07 35.26 -4.67
C PRO A 199 -41.49 36.64 -4.14
N GLN A 200 -40.51 37.49 -3.85
CA GLN A 200 -40.75 38.94 -3.72
C GLN A 200 -40.92 39.51 -5.14
N GLN A 201 -42.04 40.21 -5.32
CA GLN A 201 -42.39 40.99 -6.51
C GLN A 201 -41.52 42.23 -6.66
#